data_AF-A0A4V2B239-F1
#
_entry.id   AF-A0A4V2B239-F1
#
_cell.length_a   1.000
_cell.length_b   1.000
_cell.length_c   1.000
_cell.angle_alpha   90.00
_cell.angle_beta   90.00
_cell.angle_gamma   90.00
#
_symmetry.space_group_name_H-M   'P 1'
#
loop_
_entity.id
_entity.type
_entity.pdbx_description
1 polymer ?
#
loop_
_entity_poly.entity_id
_entity_poly.type
_entity_poly.pdbx_seq_one_letter_code
_entity_poly.pdbx_strand_id
1 'polypeptide(L)'
;MSHSIKIVVAIIAILAAIALPAYQDYVARSQVTAGLSDIRGGVTAYEETIQRGSTGTPDAEALGLQAETPRCEIAVTGDYSDDDAQSIECTLKGNPKVADQVVTLTRTASGAWDCTSDVEEKYLPGGCTP
;
A
#
# COMPACT_ATOMS: atom_id res chain seq x y z
N MET A 1 -50.96 -4.04 -0.58
CA MET A 1 -49.82 -3.39 0.11
C MET A 1 -48.61 -4.31 0.37
N SER A 2 -48.77 -5.62 0.62
CA SER A 2 -47.62 -6.56 0.80
C SER A 2 -46.88 -6.96 -0.49
N HIS A 3 -47.55 -6.88 -1.65
CA HIS A 3 -46.97 -7.39 -2.91
C HIS A 3 -45.91 -6.46 -3.52
N SER A 4 -46.10 -5.14 -3.44
CA SER A 4 -45.15 -4.16 -3.98
C SER A 4 -43.81 -4.14 -3.22
N ILE A 5 -43.80 -4.39 -1.91
CA ILE A 5 -42.56 -4.45 -1.11
C ILE A 5 -41.69 -5.65 -1.49
N LYS A 6 -42.29 -6.82 -1.74
CA LYS A 6 -41.54 -8.04 -2.11
C LYS A 6 -40.80 -7.88 -3.45
N ILE A 7 -41.39 -7.14 -4.39
CA ILE A 7 -40.78 -6.86 -5.69
C ILE A 7 -39.58 -5.91 -5.51
N VAL A 8 -39.73 -4.85 -4.71
CA VAL A 8 -38.65 -3.89 -4.44
C VAL A 8 -37.46 -4.57 -3.77
N VAL A 9 -37.71 -5.41 -2.76
CA VAL A 9 -36.64 -6.16 -2.07
C VAL A 9 -35.89 -7.09 -3.04
N ALA A 10 -36.61 -7.78 -3.93
CA ALA A 10 -35.98 -8.67 -4.92
C ALA A 10 -35.05 -7.91 -5.88
N ILE A 11 -35.46 -6.74 -6.36
CA ILE A 11 -34.63 -5.91 -7.25
C ILE A 11 -33.40 -5.38 -6.52
N ILE A 12 -33.56 -4.88 -5.28
CA ILE A 12 -32.44 -4.39 -4.47
C ILE A 12 -31.43 -5.52 -4.20
N ALA A 13 -31.90 -6.74 -3.92
CA ALA A 13 -31.02 -7.88 -3.69
C ALA A 13 -30.14 -8.20 -4.91
N ILE A 14 -30.71 -8.16 -6.13
CA ILE A 14 -29.96 -8.39 -7.37
C ILE A 14 -28.93 -7.27 -7.61
N LEU A 15 -29.34 -6.01 -7.43
CA LEU A 15 -28.43 -4.87 -7.59
C LEU A 15 -27.29 -4.90 -6.57
N ALA A 16 -27.58 -5.22 -5.30
CA ALA A 16 -26.60 -5.33 -4.24
C ALA A 16 -25.58 -6.45 -4.51
N ALA A 17 -26.01 -7.58 -5.07
CA ALA A 17 -25.12 -8.68 -5.41
C ALA A 17 -24.04 -8.28 -6.44
N ILE A 18 -24.32 -7.32 -7.32
CA ILE A 18 -23.35 -6.81 -8.30
C ILE A 18 -22.56 -5.61 -7.74
N ALA A 19 -23.25 -4.69 -7.05
CA ALA A 19 -22.67 -3.45 -6.57
C ALA A 19 -21.67 -3.68 -5.43
N LEU A 20 -21.93 -4.63 -4.53
CA LEU A 20 -21.06 -4.87 -3.37
C LEU A 20 -19.67 -5.39 -3.77
N PRO A 21 -19.51 -6.42 -4.63
CA PRO A 21 -18.19 -6.86 -5.08
C PRO A 21 -17.37 -5.75 -5.76
N ALA A 22 -18.03 -4.95 -6.62
CA ALA A 22 -17.39 -3.84 -7.32
C ALA A 22 -16.96 -2.71 -6.37
N TYR A 23 -17.79 -2.39 -5.37
CA TYR A 23 -17.42 -1.45 -4.31
C TYR A 23 -16.22 -1.95 -3.51
N GLN A 24 -16.19 -3.23 -3.15
CA GLN A 24 -15.03 -3.82 -2.46
C GLN A 24 -13.75 -3.73 -3.31
N ASP A 25 -13.84 -3.91 -4.63
CA ASP A 25 -12.69 -3.73 -5.53
C ASP A 25 -12.18 -2.28 -5.56
N TYR A 26 -13.10 -1.31 -5.54
CA TYR A 26 -12.74 0.11 -5.47
C TYR A 26 -12.06 0.45 -4.14
N VAL A 27 -12.61 -0.02 -3.03
CA VAL A 27 -12.03 0.19 -1.70
C VAL A 27 -10.65 -0.46 -1.60
N ALA A 28 -10.47 -1.67 -2.14
CA ALA A 28 -9.16 -2.32 -2.19
C ALA A 28 -8.13 -1.46 -2.93
N ARG A 29 -8.40 -1.02 -4.17
CA ARG A 29 -7.52 -0.09 -4.92
C ARG A 29 -7.18 1.17 -4.14
N SER A 30 -8.19 1.77 -3.51
CA SER A 30 -8.01 3.00 -2.73
C SER A 30 -7.10 2.79 -1.54
N GLN A 31 -7.19 1.64 -0.87
CA GLN A 31 -6.37 1.34 0.30
C GLN A 31 -4.93 1.00 -0.06
N VAL A 32 -4.69 0.29 -1.17
CA VAL A 32 -3.33 0.07 -1.70
C VAL A 32 -2.66 1.41 -2.03
N THR A 33 -3.40 2.31 -2.70
CA THR A 33 -2.91 3.65 -3.02
C THR A 33 -2.60 4.48 -1.78
N ALA A 34 -3.46 4.40 -0.75
CA ALA A 34 -3.24 5.07 0.51
C ALA A 34 -2.02 4.50 1.26
N GLY A 35 -1.86 3.18 1.31
CA GLY A 35 -0.71 2.56 1.95
C GLY A 35 0.62 2.90 1.27
N LEU A 36 0.63 2.92 -0.06
CA LEU A 36 1.77 3.43 -0.83
C LEU A 36 2.07 4.91 -0.50
N SER A 37 1.03 5.74 -0.33
CA SER A 37 1.21 7.14 0.06
C SER A 37 1.80 7.29 1.46
N ASP A 38 1.45 6.39 2.39
CA ASP A 38 1.96 6.41 3.77
C ASP A 38 3.48 6.19 3.81
N ILE A 39 4.02 5.32 2.94
CA ILE A 39 5.46 5.01 2.90
C ILE A 39 6.28 5.92 1.97
N ARG A 40 5.67 6.49 0.91
CA ARG A 40 6.38 7.30 -0.10
C ARG A 40 7.13 8.50 0.49
N GLY A 41 6.66 9.05 1.61
CA GLY A 41 7.34 10.16 2.28
C GLY A 41 8.74 9.80 2.79
N GLY A 42 8.99 8.54 3.15
CA GLY A 42 10.26 8.10 3.73
C GLY A 42 11.40 8.04 2.72
N VAL A 43 11.10 7.89 1.42
CA VAL A 43 12.10 7.83 0.34
C VAL A 43 13.02 9.05 0.36
N THR A 44 12.47 10.25 0.51
CA THR A 44 13.27 11.48 0.53
C THR A 44 14.17 11.56 1.75
N ALA A 45 13.68 11.17 2.93
CA ALA A 45 14.47 11.15 4.16
C ALA A 45 15.60 10.10 4.08
N TYR A 46 15.32 8.96 3.45
CA TYR A 46 16.31 7.92 3.21
C TYR A 46 17.43 8.43 2.31
N GLU A 47 17.09 8.97 1.14
CA GLU A 47 18.07 9.52 0.19
C GLU A 47 18.90 10.64 0.83
N GLU A 48 18.27 11.56 1.56
CA GLU A 48 19.00 12.65 2.21
C GLU A 48 20.07 12.12 3.17
N THR A 49 19.77 11.04 3.90
CA THR A 49 20.68 10.45 4.89
C THR A 49 21.80 9.64 4.24
N ILE A 50 21.51 8.95 3.13
CA ILE A 50 22.52 8.33 2.25
C ILE A 50 23.49 9.40 1.73
N GLN A 51 22.98 10.52 1.21
CA GLN A 51 23.83 11.58 0.64
C GLN A 51 24.67 12.31 1.68
N ARG A 52 24.31 12.24 2.96
CA ARG A 52 25.15 12.70 4.08
C ARG A 52 26.34 11.76 4.37
N GLY A 53 26.39 10.57 3.76
CA GLY A 53 27.40 9.55 4.04
C GLY A 53 27.20 8.87 5.39
N SER A 54 25.95 8.76 5.86
CA SER A 54 25.63 8.09 7.11
C SER A 54 25.79 6.56 6.97
N THR A 55 25.87 5.86 8.10
CA THR A 55 25.92 4.39 8.16
C THR A 55 24.87 3.90 9.14
N GLY A 56 24.48 2.63 9.03
CA GLY A 56 23.45 2.01 9.86
C GLY A 56 22.12 1.85 9.12
N THR A 57 21.25 1.02 9.69
CA THR A 57 19.90 0.75 9.19
C THR A 57 18.89 1.62 9.94
N PRO A 58 18.09 2.46 9.26
CA PRO A 58 16.98 3.17 9.89
C PRO A 58 15.82 2.28 10.30
N ASP A 59 15.05 2.77 11.25
CA ASP A 59 13.65 2.39 11.46
C ASP A 59 12.70 3.41 10.79
N ALA A 60 11.39 3.17 10.89
CA ALA A 60 10.37 4.04 10.31
C ALA A 60 10.44 5.46 10.90
N GLU A 61 10.63 5.58 12.21
CA GLU A 61 10.70 6.84 12.94
C GLU A 61 11.90 7.69 12.49
N ALA A 62 13.07 7.08 12.25
CA ALA A 62 14.25 7.77 11.73
C ALA A 62 14.01 8.39 10.35
N LEU A 63 13.10 7.82 9.55
CA LEU A 63 12.67 8.36 8.26
C LEU A 63 11.48 9.33 8.37
N GLY A 64 11.02 9.64 9.58
CA GLY A 64 9.87 10.50 9.81
C GLY A 64 8.53 9.85 9.48
N LEU A 65 8.50 8.52 9.38
CA LEU A 65 7.28 7.73 9.21
C LEU A 65 6.72 7.29 10.56
N GLN A 66 5.44 6.91 10.57
CA GLN A 66 4.86 6.16 11.68
C GLN A 66 5.11 4.67 11.42
N ALA A 67 5.54 3.88 12.41
CA ALA A 67 5.60 2.43 12.25
C ALA A 67 4.22 1.80 11.92
N GLU A 68 3.14 2.43 12.37
CA GLU A 68 1.77 1.95 12.19
C GLU A 68 0.86 3.07 11.68
N THR A 69 0.09 2.78 10.62
CA THR A 69 -0.99 3.65 10.13
C THR A 69 -2.31 2.87 10.06
N PRO A 70 -3.45 3.53 9.81
CA PRO A 70 -4.70 2.82 9.54
C PRO A 70 -4.66 1.91 8.30
N ARG A 71 -3.64 2.03 7.44
CA ARG A 71 -3.48 1.28 6.18
C ARG A 71 -2.23 0.42 6.12
N CYS A 72 -1.22 0.68 6.95
CA CYS A 72 0.06 -0.02 6.88
C CYS A 72 0.56 -0.42 8.28
N GLU A 73 1.21 -1.57 8.33
CA GLU A 73 2.38 -1.76 9.20
C GLU A 73 3.62 -1.50 8.36
N ILE A 74 4.47 -0.58 8.82
CA ILE A 74 5.61 -0.08 8.07
C ILE A 74 6.89 -0.70 8.61
N ALA A 75 7.64 -1.36 7.72
CA ALA A 75 8.98 -1.87 8.00
C ALA A 75 10.00 -1.21 7.08
N VAL A 76 11.20 -0.97 7.60
CA VAL A 76 12.30 -0.32 6.88
C VAL A 76 13.52 -1.21 6.98
N THR A 77 14.24 -1.42 5.88
CA THR A 77 15.46 -2.23 5.86
C THR A 77 16.53 -1.64 4.93
N GLY A 78 17.77 -2.12 5.08
CA GLY A 78 18.95 -1.70 4.30
C GLY A 78 19.85 -0.73 5.05
N ASP A 79 21.17 -0.83 4.89
CA ASP A 79 22.09 0.15 5.46
C ASP A 79 22.16 1.39 4.55
N TYR A 80 22.35 2.57 5.13
CA TYR A 80 22.59 3.79 4.35
C TYR A 80 23.83 3.72 3.44
N SER A 81 24.79 2.86 3.78
CA SER A 81 26.04 2.69 3.04
C SER A 81 26.00 1.61 1.95
N ASP A 82 24.90 0.85 1.85
CA ASP A 82 24.72 -0.10 0.76
C ASP A 82 24.47 0.64 -0.57
N ASP A 83 24.95 0.09 -1.68
CA ASP A 83 24.75 0.69 -3.01
C ASP A 83 23.27 0.63 -3.44
N ASP A 84 22.53 -0.38 -2.99
CA ASP A 84 21.13 -0.65 -3.29
C ASP A 84 20.42 -1.47 -2.19
N ALA A 85 19.19 -1.91 -2.48
CA ALA A 85 18.37 -2.79 -1.64
C ALA A 85 17.76 -2.17 -0.38
N GLN A 86 17.93 -0.87 -0.14
CA GLN A 86 17.16 -0.15 0.87
C GLN A 86 15.68 -0.27 0.57
N SER A 87 14.88 -0.61 1.57
CA SER A 87 13.45 -0.86 1.40
C SER A 87 12.59 -0.14 2.42
N ILE A 88 11.40 0.25 1.97
CA ILE A 88 10.29 0.68 2.82
C ILE A 88 9.08 -0.16 2.43
N GLU A 89 8.61 -0.97 3.35
CA GLU A 89 7.50 -1.91 3.14
C GLU A 89 6.26 -1.42 3.88
N CYS A 90 5.11 -1.52 3.23
CA CYS A 90 3.79 -1.38 3.85
C CYS A 90 3.09 -2.73 3.77
N THR A 91 2.89 -3.38 4.92
CA THR A 91 1.94 -4.49 5.03
C THR A 91 0.54 -3.92 5.17
N LEU A 92 -0.30 -4.14 4.17
CA LEU A 92 -1.60 -3.48 4.00
C LEU A 92 -2.63 -3.95 5.04
N LYS A 93 -3.43 -3.00 5.53
CA LYS A 93 -4.51 -3.22 6.48
C LYS A 93 -5.85 -2.75 5.91
N GLY A 94 -6.90 -3.51 6.25
CA GLY A 94 -8.29 -3.12 6.01
C GLY A 94 -9.09 -4.10 5.17
N ASN A 95 -9.20 -3.84 3.86
CA ASN A 95 -10.05 -4.60 2.96
C ASN A 95 -9.54 -6.04 2.85
N PRO A 96 -10.39 -7.07 3.09
CA PRO A 96 -9.95 -8.46 3.05
C PRO A 96 -9.35 -8.93 1.73
N LYS A 97 -9.56 -8.20 0.63
CA LYS A 97 -8.98 -8.51 -0.69
C LYS A 97 -7.49 -8.17 -0.79
N VAL A 98 -6.98 -7.30 0.09
CA VAL A 98 -5.58 -6.82 0.07
C VAL A 98 -4.94 -6.78 1.46
N ALA A 99 -5.66 -7.19 2.51
CA ALA A 99 -5.11 -7.26 3.86
C ALA A 99 -3.94 -8.24 3.90
N ASP A 100 -2.91 -7.89 4.67
CA ASP A 100 -1.67 -8.65 4.87
C ASP A 100 -0.79 -8.81 3.62
N GLN A 101 -1.20 -8.22 2.48
CA GLN A 101 -0.38 -8.09 1.28
C GLN A 101 0.57 -6.89 1.43
N VAL A 102 1.70 -6.92 0.75
CA VAL A 102 2.80 -5.97 0.94
C VAL A 102 3.00 -5.11 -0.30
N VAL A 103 3.16 -3.80 -0.09
CA VAL A 103 3.68 -2.86 -1.09
C VAL A 103 5.08 -2.44 -0.64
N THR A 104 6.08 -2.67 -1.48
CA THR A 104 7.49 -2.39 -1.18
C THR A 104 8.03 -1.32 -2.12
N LEU A 105 8.69 -0.33 -1.56
CA LEU A 105 9.56 0.59 -2.29
C LEU A 105 11.00 0.12 -2.07
N THR A 106 11.72 -0.20 -3.15
CA THR A 106 13.12 -0.65 -3.09
C THR A 106 14.02 0.26 -3.89
N ARG A 107 15.12 0.70 -3.28
CA ARG A 107 16.15 1.50 -3.93
C ARG A 107 17.03 0.63 -4.84
N THR A 108 17.29 1.14 -6.03
CA THR A 108 18.23 0.57 -7.00
C THR A 108 19.61 1.23 -6.87
N ALA A 109 20.64 0.60 -7.44
CA ALA A 109 21.99 1.18 -7.49
C ALA A 109 22.08 2.53 -8.22
N SER A 110 21.06 2.87 -9.02
CA SER A 110 20.96 4.17 -9.70
C SER A 110 20.37 5.28 -8.82
N GLY A 111 19.91 4.95 -7.61
CA GLY A 111 19.15 5.84 -6.72
C GLY A 111 17.67 5.99 -7.09
N ALA A 112 17.20 5.29 -8.12
CA ALA A 112 15.76 5.17 -8.40
C ALA A 112 15.09 4.23 -7.39
N TRP A 113 13.79 4.43 -7.15
CA TRP A 113 12.98 3.60 -6.26
C TRP A 113 11.90 2.88 -7.05
N ASP A 114 12.01 1.57 -7.10
CA ASP A 114 11.03 0.69 -7.73
C ASP A 114 9.92 0.35 -6.73
N CYS A 115 8.67 0.28 -7.21
CA CYS A 115 7.53 -0.15 -6.41
C CYS A 115 7.10 -1.56 -6.84
N THR A 116 7.17 -2.52 -5.94
CA THR A 116 6.72 -3.90 -6.15
C THR A 116 5.67 -4.29 -5.11
N SER A 117 4.82 -5.28 -5.41
CA SER A 117 3.79 -5.72 -4.48
C SER A 117 3.21 -7.08 -4.86
N ASP A 118 2.85 -7.90 -3.88
CA ASP A 118 2.13 -9.16 -4.10
C ASP A 118 0.60 -8.99 -4.27
N VAL A 119 0.12 -7.74 -4.25
CA VAL A 119 -1.27 -7.39 -4.52
C VAL A 119 -1.64 -7.71 -5.97
N GLU A 120 -2.84 -8.26 -6.18
CA GLU A 120 -3.32 -8.58 -7.53
C GLU A 120 -3.33 -7.32 -8.43
N GLU A 121 -2.86 -7.44 -9.67
CA GLU A 121 -2.61 -6.31 -10.58
C GLU A 121 -3.79 -5.34 -10.71
N LYS A 122 -5.03 -5.84 -10.70
CA LYS A 122 -6.25 -5.01 -10.79
C LYS A 122 -6.47 -4.08 -9.59
N TYR A 123 -5.75 -4.29 -8.49
CA TYR A 123 -5.77 -3.46 -7.29
C TYR A 123 -4.55 -2.52 -7.18
N LEU A 124 -3.52 -2.71 -8.01
CA LEU A 124 -2.31 -1.90 -7.97
C LEU A 124 -2.53 -0.49 -8.54
N PRO A 125 -1.91 0.54 -7.93
CA PRO A 125 -1.83 1.86 -8.54
C PRO A 125 -0.81 1.87 -9.69
N GLY A 126 -0.95 2.83 -10.60
CA GLY A 126 0.03 3.03 -11.66
C GLY A 126 1.43 3.30 -11.10
N GLY A 127 2.44 2.62 -11.65
CA GLY A 127 3.84 2.74 -11.22
C GLY A 127 4.28 1.74 -10.16
N CYS A 128 3.42 0.81 -9.74
CA CYS A 128 3.80 -0.39 -9.01
C CYS A 128 3.58 -1.63 -9.88
N THR A 129 4.45 -2.62 -9.75
CA THR A 129 4.35 -3.90 -10.47
C THR A 129 4.16 -5.07 -9.51
N PRO A 130 3.59 -6.19 -9.96
CA PRO A 130 3.63 -7.45 -9.23
C PRO A 130 5.05 -7.93 -8.94
#